data_AF-A0A1B8XXZ7-F1
#
_entry.id   AF-A0A1B8XXZ7-F1
#
_cell.length_a   1.000
_cell.length_b   1.000
_cell.length_c   1.000
_cell.angle_alpha   90.00
_cell.angle_beta   90.00
_cell.angle_gamma   90.00
#
_symmetry.space_group_name_H-M   'P 1'
#
loop_
_entity.id
_entity.type
_entity.pdbx_description
1 polymer ?
#
loop_
_entity_poly.entity_id
_entity_poly.type
_entity_poly.pdbx_seq_one_letter_code
_entity_poly.pdbx_strand_id
1 'polypeptide(L)'
;MAWWRSRRDLRSCLRLRNPLARECLAEFLGVFVLLLITVAATAQGVTSNETRGNFFCMYLAGAIAVVLAIYISGGVSGGHLNPAYSLSMCILGRFPWWKLPLYALIQLVGSFAGAAAAFALYYDAIRDYTKGNLTVFGPRETASIFSSYPAPYLSIGNGFLDQ
;
A
#
# COMPACT_ATOMS: atom_id res chain seq x y z
N MET A 1 43.34 4.47 -15.69
CA MET A 1 42.27 5.35 -16.22
C MET A 1 41.08 4.60 -16.86
N ALA A 2 40.78 3.34 -16.48
CA ALA A 2 39.69 2.55 -17.11
C ALA A 2 38.38 2.48 -16.28
N TRP A 3 38.42 2.81 -14.99
CA TRP A 3 37.30 2.57 -14.06
C TRP A 3 36.12 3.54 -14.22
N TRP A 4 36.33 4.72 -14.82
CA TRP A 4 35.32 5.77 -14.99
C TRP A 4 34.42 5.60 -16.22
N ARG A 5 34.84 4.82 -17.23
CA ARG A 5 34.04 4.55 -18.44
C ARG A 5 32.98 3.47 -18.19
N SER A 6 33.33 2.41 -17.46
CA SER A 6 32.42 1.30 -17.12
C SER A 6 31.15 1.75 -16.34
N ARG A 7 31.25 2.74 -15.45
CA ARG A 7 30.08 3.26 -14.71
C ARG A 7 29.10 4.07 -15.58
N ARG A 8 29.55 4.65 -16.70
CA ARG A 8 28.66 5.38 -17.65
C ARG A 8 27.85 4.41 -18.50
N ASP A 9 28.42 3.25 -18.84
CA ASP A 9 27.74 2.21 -19.62
C ASP A 9 26.69 1.45 -18.81
N LEU A 10 26.94 1.16 -17.53
CA LEU A 10 25.93 0.52 -16.67
C LEU A 10 24.67 1.38 -16.47
N ARG A 11 24.83 2.69 -16.32
CA ARG A 11 23.71 3.62 -16.18
C ARG A 11 22.90 3.77 -17.46
N SER A 12 23.54 3.68 -18.63
CA SER A 12 22.83 3.74 -19.92
C SER A 12 22.05 2.46 -20.21
N CYS A 13 22.52 1.30 -19.71
CA CYS A 13 21.82 0.02 -19.80
C CYS A 13 20.62 -0.11 -18.85
N LEU A 14 20.73 0.36 -17.60
CA LEU A 14 19.68 0.19 -16.58
C LEU A 14 18.63 1.33 -16.56
N ARG A 15 18.81 2.39 -17.35
CA ARG A 15 17.90 3.53 -17.37
C ARG A 15 16.60 3.19 -18.09
N LEU A 16 15.49 3.19 -17.36
CA LEU A 16 14.15 3.18 -17.93
C LEU A 16 13.92 4.47 -18.75
N ARG A 17 13.83 4.33 -20.08
CA ARG A 17 13.57 5.45 -20.99
C ARG A 17 12.08 5.70 -21.19
N ASN A 18 11.25 4.65 -21.07
CA ASN A 18 9.82 4.77 -21.22
C ASN A 18 9.23 5.49 -19.99
N PRO A 19 8.60 6.68 -20.16
CA PRO A 19 8.03 7.44 -19.05
C PRO A 19 6.93 6.66 -18.33
N LEU A 20 6.07 5.93 -19.06
CA LEU A 20 5.00 5.12 -18.48
C LEU A 20 5.55 4.00 -17.58
N ALA A 21 6.63 3.34 -18.00
CA ALA A 21 7.27 2.31 -17.18
C ALA A 21 7.82 2.88 -15.86
N ARG A 22 8.32 4.12 -15.88
CA ARG A 22 8.79 4.82 -14.68
C ARG A 22 7.63 5.20 -13.77
N GLU A 23 6.54 5.70 -14.33
CA GLU A 23 5.31 6.00 -13.61
C GLU A 23 4.75 4.75 -12.92
N CYS A 24 4.62 3.64 -13.65
CA CYS A 24 4.14 2.38 -13.08
C CYS A 24 5.05 1.86 -11.96
N LEU A 25 6.37 1.93 -12.13
CA LEU A 25 7.30 1.51 -11.07
C LEU A 25 7.18 2.40 -9.83
N ALA A 26 6.97 3.71 -10.01
CA ALA A 26 6.78 4.65 -8.91
C ALA A 26 5.45 4.42 -8.16
N GLU A 27 4.35 4.20 -8.89
CA GLU A 27 3.06 3.82 -8.30
C GLU A 27 3.15 2.50 -7.55
N PHE A 28 3.76 1.47 -8.16
CA PHE A 28 3.97 0.17 -7.51
C PHE A 28 4.75 0.33 -6.21
N LEU A 29 5.91 1.01 -6.24
CA LEU A 29 6.77 1.15 -5.08
C LEU A 29 6.10 2.00 -3.99
N GLY A 30 5.44 3.09 -4.37
CA GLY A 30 4.72 3.94 -3.43
C GLY A 30 3.60 3.19 -2.72
N VAL A 31 2.76 2.46 -3.47
CA VAL A 31 1.66 1.66 -2.88
C VAL A 31 2.20 0.47 -2.09
N PHE A 32 3.28 -0.18 -2.54
CA PHE A 32 3.94 -1.23 -1.79
C PHE A 32 4.38 -0.74 -0.40
N VAL A 33 5.06 0.41 -0.32
CA VAL A 33 5.51 0.98 0.96
C VAL A 33 4.33 1.45 1.81
N LEU A 34 3.33 2.07 1.18
CA LEU A 34 2.09 2.49 1.84
C LEU A 34 1.45 1.31 2.57
N LEU A 35 1.18 0.21 1.84
CA LEU A 35 0.50 -0.95 2.39
C LEU A 35 1.37 -1.76 3.34
N LEU A 36 2.68 -1.85 3.09
CA LEU A 36 3.60 -2.50 4.01
C LEU A 36 3.52 -1.87 5.41
N ILE A 37 3.55 -0.53 5.48
CA ILE A 37 3.52 0.19 6.77
C ILE A 37 2.13 0.13 7.40
N THR A 38 1.06 0.39 6.64
CA THR A 38 -0.31 0.39 7.22
C THR A 38 -0.71 -0.99 7.73
N VAL A 39 -0.48 -2.04 6.95
CA VAL A 39 -0.79 -3.43 7.34
C VAL A 39 0.10 -3.87 8.49
N ALA A 40 1.40 -3.52 8.48
CA ALA A 40 2.30 -3.83 9.60
C ALA A 40 1.87 -3.14 10.91
N ALA A 41 1.40 -1.89 10.86
CA ALA A 41 0.92 -1.18 12.04
C ALA A 41 -0.34 -1.83 12.63
N THR A 42 -1.29 -2.24 11.77
CA THR A 42 -2.47 -3.00 12.22
C THR A 42 -2.08 -4.36 12.77
N ALA A 43 -1.18 -5.09 12.09
CA ALA A 43 -0.66 -6.37 12.57
C ALA A 43 0.03 -6.24 13.94
N GLN A 44 0.80 -5.17 14.16
CA GLN A 44 1.45 -4.87 15.43
C GLN A 44 0.43 -4.72 16.55
N GLY A 45 -0.65 -3.96 16.31
CA GLY A 45 -1.69 -3.77 17.32
C GLY A 45 -2.46 -5.04 17.61
N VAL A 46 -2.95 -5.72 16.57
CA VAL A 46 -3.75 -6.96 16.70
C VAL A 46 -2.95 -8.07 17.37
N THR A 47 -1.77 -8.41 16.84
CA THR A 47 -0.98 -9.57 17.32
C THR A 47 -0.39 -9.35 18.71
N SER A 48 -0.22 -8.10 19.15
CA SER A 48 0.29 -7.77 20.49
C SER A 48 -0.80 -7.59 21.55
N ASN A 49 -2.08 -7.84 21.23
CA ASN A 49 -3.21 -7.48 22.09
C ASN A 49 -3.13 -6.02 22.56
N GLU A 50 -2.87 -5.14 21.61
CA GLU A 50 -2.72 -3.69 21.79
C GLU A 50 -1.57 -3.19 22.69
N THR A 51 -0.69 -4.09 23.15
CA THR A 51 0.43 -3.71 24.05
C THR A 51 1.60 -3.04 23.34
N ARG A 52 1.74 -3.24 22.02
CA ARG A 52 2.80 -2.63 21.18
C ARG A 52 2.27 -1.67 20.14
N GLY A 53 0.96 -1.51 20.03
CA GLY A 53 0.31 -0.55 19.13
C GLY A 53 -1.19 -0.56 19.38
N ASN A 54 -1.85 0.57 19.26
CA ASN A 54 -3.30 0.68 19.43
C ASN A 54 -3.91 1.47 18.26
N PHE A 55 -5.21 1.77 18.33
CA PHE A 55 -5.90 2.50 17.27
C PHE A 55 -5.18 3.81 16.88
N PHE A 56 -4.65 4.56 17.86
CA PHE A 56 -3.90 5.79 17.60
C PHE A 56 -2.62 5.52 16.81
N CYS A 57 -1.84 4.50 17.20
CA CYS A 57 -0.66 4.09 16.46
C CYS A 57 -0.98 3.67 15.02
N MET A 58 -2.09 2.96 14.80
CA MET A 58 -2.53 2.54 13.47
C MET A 58 -2.84 3.74 12.57
N TYR A 59 -3.63 4.71 13.06
CA TYR A 59 -3.96 5.92 12.31
C TYR A 59 -2.72 6.80 12.05
N LEU A 60 -1.86 6.97 13.06
CA LEU A 60 -0.64 7.76 12.91
C LEU A 60 0.33 7.12 11.91
N ALA A 61 0.56 5.81 12.01
CA ALA A 61 1.39 5.09 11.06
C ALA A 61 0.83 5.16 9.64
N GLY A 62 -0.48 5.06 9.48
CA GLY A 62 -1.13 5.22 8.17
C GLY A 62 -0.92 6.60 7.56
N ALA A 63 -1.08 7.67 8.35
CA ALA A 63 -0.82 9.03 7.89
C ALA A 63 0.65 9.21 7.45
N ILE A 64 1.60 8.69 8.24
CA ILE A 64 3.04 8.72 7.90
C ILE A 64 3.32 7.91 6.63
N ALA A 65 2.68 6.74 6.48
CA ALA A 65 2.85 5.89 5.31
C ALA A 65 2.41 6.59 4.01
N VAL A 66 1.29 7.32 4.04
CA VAL A 66 0.82 8.14 2.90
C VAL A 66 1.85 9.21 2.55
N VAL A 67 2.35 9.96 3.53
CA VAL A 67 3.37 11.00 3.31
C VAL A 67 4.62 10.41 2.66
N LEU A 68 5.14 9.29 3.19
CA LEU A 68 6.31 8.62 2.63
C LEU A 68 6.07 8.11 1.22
N ALA A 69 4.91 7.50 0.95
CA ALA A 69 4.56 7.01 -0.37
C ALA A 69 4.49 8.15 -1.40
N ILE A 70 3.99 9.32 -1.02
CA ILE A 70 4.00 10.52 -1.87
C ILE A 70 5.43 11.00 -2.11
N TYR A 71 6.31 11.02 -1.10
CA TYR A 71 7.72 11.37 -1.30
C TYR A 71 8.44 10.41 -2.26
N ILE A 72 8.09 9.13 -2.23
CA ILE A 72 8.65 8.10 -3.12
C ILE A 72 8.22 8.29 -4.58
N SER A 73 6.94 8.61 -4.80
CA SER A 73 6.30 8.51 -6.13
C SER A 73 5.96 9.85 -6.78
N GLY A 74 5.75 10.90 -5.99
CA GLY A 74 5.22 12.20 -6.42
C GLY A 74 6.03 12.87 -7.53
N GLY A 75 7.37 12.80 -7.45
CA GLY A 75 8.25 13.38 -8.47
C GLY A 75 8.32 12.59 -9.79
N VAL A 76 7.67 11.42 -9.88
CA VAL A 76 7.76 10.52 -11.04
C VAL A 76 6.39 10.24 -11.65
N SER A 77 5.43 9.74 -10.86
CA SER A 77 4.09 9.37 -11.34
C SER A 77 3.02 10.42 -11.07
N GLY A 78 3.36 11.46 -10.29
CA GLY A 78 2.38 12.35 -9.66
C GLY A 78 1.88 11.84 -8.30
N GLY A 79 2.28 10.62 -7.89
CA GLY A 79 1.96 10.05 -6.58
C GLY A 79 0.46 9.84 -6.38
N HIS A 80 -0.18 9.18 -7.34
CA HIS A 80 -1.62 8.94 -7.28
C HIS A 80 -1.97 7.97 -6.17
N LEU A 81 -1.28 6.82 -6.13
CA LEU A 81 -1.30 5.81 -5.07
C LEU A 81 -2.68 5.21 -4.74
N ASN A 82 -3.71 5.60 -5.49
CA ASN A 82 -5.10 5.33 -5.21
C ASN A 82 -5.90 5.38 -6.54
N PRO A 83 -6.67 4.34 -6.87
CA PRO A 83 -7.53 4.33 -8.05
C PRO A 83 -8.59 5.45 -8.03
N ALA A 84 -9.15 5.78 -6.86
CA ALA A 84 -10.12 6.86 -6.71
C ALA A 84 -9.49 8.23 -7.03
N TYR A 85 -8.29 8.49 -6.52
CA TYR A 85 -7.56 9.73 -6.85
C TYR A 85 -7.21 9.80 -8.34
N SER A 86 -6.78 8.69 -8.92
CA SER A 86 -6.50 8.58 -10.36
C SER A 86 -7.73 8.88 -11.20
N LEU A 87 -8.90 8.36 -10.79
CA LEU A 87 -10.19 8.64 -11.41
C LEU A 87 -10.58 10.12 -11.26
N SER A 88 -10.43 10.71 -10.08
CA SER A 88 -10.68 12.14 -9.87
C SER A 88 -9.81 13.01 -10.78
N MET A 89 -8.54 12.64 -10.98
CA MET A 89 -7.66 13.36 -11.90
C MET A 89 -8.06 13.19 -13.37
N CYS A 90 -8.62 12.04 -13.76
CA CYS A 90 -9.24 11.86 -15.09
C CYS A 90 -10.45 12.78 -15.27
N ILE A 91 -11.35 12.82 -14.28
CA ILE A 91 -12.57 13.63 -14.31
C ILE A 91 -12.22 15.12 -14.43
N LEU A 92 -11.19 15.57 -13.70
CA LEU A 92 -10.71 16.96 -13.74
C LEU A 92 -9.86 17.29 -14.97
N GLY A 93 -9.68 16.36 -15.92
CA GLY A 93 -8.89 16.56 -17.13
C GLY A 93 -7.38 16.69 -16.89
N ARG A 94 -6.89 16.27 -15.72
CA ARG A 94 -5.48 16.34 -15.30
C ARG A 94 -4.72 15.03 -15.53
N PHE A 95 -5.40 13.96 -15.88
CA PHE A 95 -4.81 12.66 -16.13
C PHE A 95 -5.51 11.95 -17.31
N PRO A 96 -4.78 11.33 -18.24
CA PRO A 96 -5.39 10.70 -19.40
C PRO A 96 -6.13 9.41 -19.05
N TRP A 97 -7.39 9.30 -19.49
CA TRP A 97 -8.28 8.15 -19.23
C TRP A 97 -7.69 6.78 -19.57
N TRP A 98 -6.91 6.68 -20.64
CA TRP A 98 -6.31 5.40 -21.05
C TRP A 98 -5.26 4.88 -20.06
N LYS A 99 -4.66 5.75 -19.23
CA LYS A 99 -3.71 5.34 -18.18
C LYS A 99 -4.40 4.84 -16.91
N LEU A 100 -5.66 5.23 -16.68
CA LEU A 100 -6.41 4.86 -15.48
C LEU A 100 -6.44 3.35 -15.19
N PRO A 101 -6.84 2.47 -16.13
CA PRO A 101 -6.90 1.03 -15.84
C PRO A 101 -5.50 0.46 -15.55
N LEU A 102 -4.45 0.98 -16.17
CA LEU A 102 -3.08 0.56 -15.92
C LEU A 102 -2.59 1.01 -14.53
N TYR A 103 -2.84 2.26 -14.15
CA TYR A 103 -2.52 2.76 -12.82
C TYR A 103 -3.27 1.97 -11.74
N ALA A 104 -4.57 1.75 -11.92
CA ALA A 104 -5.38 0.98 -10.97
C ALA A 104 -4.85 -0.46 -10.82
N LEU A 105 -4.51 -1.12 -11.94
CA LEU A 105 -3.92 -2.46 -11.89
C LEU A 105 -2.58 -2.46 -11.13
N ILE A 106 -1.69 -1.52 -11.44
CA ILE A 106 -0.37 -1.44 -10.80
C ILE A 106 -0.48 -1.11 -9.30
N GLN A 107 -1.42 -0.24 -8.93
CA GLN A 107 -1.73 0.04 -7.53
C GLN A 107 -2.26 -1.20 -6.81
N LEU A 108 -3.13 -2.00 -7.45
CA LEU A 108 -3.61 -3.28 -6.90
C LEU A 108 -2.49 -4.32 -6.74
N VAL A 109 -1.57 -4.43 -7.70
CA VAL A 109 -0.42 -5.35 -7.57
C VAL A 109 0.53 -4.85 -6.47
N GLY A 110 0.75 -3.55 -6.37
CA GLY A 110 1.56 -2.94 -5.30
C GLY A 110 0.96 -3.16 -3.92
N SER A 111 -0.35 -2.99 -3.77
CA SER A 111 -1.05 -3.19 -2.50
C SER A 111 -1.02 -4.66 -2.06
N PHE A 112 -1.26 -5.58 -3.00
CA PHE A 112 -1.15 -7.01 -2.76
C PHE A 112 0.26 -7.41 -2.32
N ALA A 113 1.30 -6.93 -3.02
CA ALA A 113 2.68 -7.21 -2.67
C ALA A 113 3.08 -6.63 -1.30
N GLY A 114 2.63 -5.41 -0.98
CA GLY A 114 2.87 -4.78 0.32
C GLY A 114 2.20 -5.55 1.47
N ALA A 115 0.95 -5.97 1.27
CA ALA A 115 0.22 -6.81 2.22
C ALA A 115 0.89 -8.19 2.40
N ALA A 116 1.32 -8.83 1.32
CA ALA A 116 2.03 -10.12 1.39
C ALA A 116 3.38 -10.00 2.12
N ALA A 117 4.11 -8.90 1.91
CA ALA A 117 5.34 -8.61 2.65
C ALA A 117 5.08 -8.38 4.14
N ALA A 118 4.01 -7.66 4.49
CA ALA A 118 3.61 -7.48 5.89
C ALA A 118 3.19 -8.81 6.55
N PHE A 119 2.45 -9.67 5.83
CA PHE A 119 2.10 -11.02 6.28
C PHE A 119 3.36 -11.86 6.54
N ALA A 120 4.32 -11.83 5.62
CA ALA A 120 5.59 -12.55 5.81
C ALA A 120 6.38 -12.02 7.01
N LEU A 121 6.41 -10.70 7.21
CA LEU A 121 7.06 -10.06 8.35
C LEU A 121 6.42 -10.42 9.69
N TYR A 122 5.09 -10.55 9.72
CA TYR A 122 4.30 -10.86 10.93
C TYR A 122 3.88 -12.32 11.03
N TYR A 123 4.41 -13.22 10.21
CA TYR A 123 3.95 -14.61 10.11
C TYR A 123 3.93 -15.32 11.47
N ASP A 124 5.02 -15.23 12.22
CA ASP A 124 5.13 -15.87 13.54
C ASP A 124 4.19 -15.25 14.57
N ALA A 125 4.04 -13.92 14.55
CA ALA A 125 3.15 -13.20 15.47
C ALA A 125 1.67 -13.52 15.20
N ILE A 126 1.26 -13.56 13.93
CA ILE A 126 -0.08 -13.95 13.51
C ILE A 126 -0.35 -15.40 13.92
N ARG A 127 0.61 -16.30 13.68
CA ARG A 127 0.47 -17.72 14.02
C ARG A 127 0.39 -17.95 15.52
N ASP A 128 1.16 -17.22 16.32
CA ASP A 128 1.10 -17.31 17.78
C ASP A 128 -0.23 -16.75 18.34
N TYR A 129 -0.68 -15.60 17.83
CA TYR A 129 -1.93 -14.98 18.23
C TYR A 129 -3.16 -15.86 17.94
N THR A 130 -3.23 -16.38 16.71
CA THR A 130 -4.36 -17.18 16.21
C THR A 130 -4.31 -18.65 16.63
N LYS A 131 -3.16 -19.13 17.12
CA LYS A 131 -2.87 -20.56 17.30
C LYS A 131 -3.13 -21.39 16.04
N GLY A 132 -2.90 -20.78 14.88
CA GLY A 132 -3.07 -21.39 13.55
C GLY A 132 -4.49 -21.29 12.97
N ASN A 133 -5.46 -20.73 13.69
CA ASN A 133 -6.84 -20.58 13.19
C ASN A 133 -7.08 -19.18 12.63
N LEU A 134 -6.99 -19.02 11.30
CA LEU A 134 -7.19 -17.74 10.62
C LEU A 134 -8.68 -17.50 10.39
N THR A 135 -9.28 -16.58 11.15
CA THR A 135 -10.71 -16.24 11.04
C THR A 135 -10.94 -14.82 10.56
N VAL A 136 -12.11 -14.59 9.95
CA VAL A 136 -12.58 -13.27 9.50
C VAL A 136 -13.39 -12.55 10.58
N PHE A 137 -14.06 -13.31 11.44
CA PHE A 137 -14.87 -12.79 12.53
C PHE A 137 -14.53 -13.50 13.84
N GLY A 138 -14.92 -12.88 14.95
CA GLY A 138 -14.71 -13.37 16.31
C GLY A 138 -13.57 -12.65 17.04
N PRO A 139 -13.33 -13.02 18.31
CA PRO A 139 -12.43 -12.27 19.20
C PRO A 139 -10.94 -12.37 18.85
N ARG A 140 -10.56 -13.24 17.92
CA ARG A 140 -9.19 -13.42 17.42
C ARG A 140 -9.11 -13.39 15.90
N GLU A 141 -10.03 -12.66 15.27
CA GLU A 141 -9.96 -12.45 13.84
C GLU A 141 -8.68 -11.70 13.46
N THR A 142 -8.16 -11.99 12.27
CA THR A 142 -6.95 -11.35 11.74
C THR A 142 -7.14 -10.86 10.32
N ALA A 143 -8.36 -10.95 9.77
CA ALA A 143 -8.64 -10.48 8.42
C ALA A 143 -8.60 -8.95 8.35
N SER A 144 -9.01 -8.27 9.43
CA SER A 144 -8.98 -6.81 9.54
C SER A 144 -7.57 -6.20 9.48
N ILE A 145 -6.52 -7.02 9.65
CA ILE A 145 -5.13 -6.61 9.44
C ILE A 145 -4.92 -6.15 7.99
N PHE A 146 -5.58 -6.80 7.02
CA PHE A 146 -5.32 -6.62 5.59
C PHE A 146 -6.37 -5.77 4.86
N SER A 147 -7.62 -5.76 5.36
CA SER A 147 -8.72 -5.00 4.75
C SER A 147 -9.67 -4.48 5.81
N SER A 148 -10.36 -3.36 5.52
CA SER A 148 -11.36 -2.82 6.43
C SER A 148 -12.64 -3.68 6.44
N TYR A 149 -13.19 -3.85 7.64
CA TYR A 149 -14.50 -4.47 7.86
C TYR A 149 -15.39 -3.48 8.63
N PRO A 150 -16.68 -3.39 8.29
CA PRO A 150 -17.60 -2.49 8.98
C PRO A 150 -17.86 -2.97 10.42
N ALA A 151 -18.16 -2.02 11.31
CA ALA A 151 -18.63 -2.35 12.64
C ALA A 151 -19.94 -3.17 12.57
N PRO A 152 -20.23 -4.08 13.53
CA PRO A 152 -21.38 -4.99 13.44
C PRO A 152 -22.75 -4.30 13.34
N TYR A 153 -22.86 -3.05 13.78
CA TYR A 153 -24.09 -2.26 13.73
C TYR A 153 -24.27 -1.47 12.43
N LEU A 154 -23.25 -1.41 11.55
CA LEU A 154 -23.24 -0.53 10.40
C LEU A 154 -23.97 -1.18 9.21
N SER A 155 -25.01 -0.50 8.72
CA SER A 155 -25.74 -0.92 7.51
C SER A 155 -24.94 -0.59 6.25
N ILE A 156 -25.24 -1.30 5.14
CA ILE A 156 -24.60 -1.05 3.83
C ILE A 156 -24.84 0.41 3.37
N GLY A 157 -26.06 0.93 3.55
CA GLY A 157 -26.40 2.29 3.16
C GLY A 157 -25.60 3.35 3.93
N ASN A 158 -25.45 3.19 5.25
CA ASN A 158 -24.62 4.09 6.05
C ASN A 158 -23.14 3.92 5.76
N GLY A 159 -22.67 2.69 5.51
CA GLY A 159 -21.29 2.44 5.09
C GLY A 159 -20.95 3.10 3.77
N PHE A 160 -21.87 3.14 2.80
CA PHE A 160 -21.66 3.86 1.54
C PHE A 160 -21.56 5.38 1.73
N LEU A 161 -22.31 5.96 2.68
CA LEU A 161 -22.24 7.40 2.98
C LEU A 161 -20.97 7.81 3.74
N ASP A 162 -20.34 6.87 4.44
CA ASP A 162 -19.13 7.09 5.25
C ASP A 162 -17.83 7.11 4.43
N GLN A 163 -17.77 6.35 3.33
CA GLN A 163 -16.60 6.21 2.45
C GLN A 163 -16.49 7.36 1.43
#